data_AF-A0A1Q6PU22-F1
#
_entry.id   AF-A0A1Q6PU22-F1
#
_cell.length_a   1.000
_cell.length_b   1.000
_cell.length_c   1.000
_cell.angle_alpha   90.00
_cell.angle_beta   90.00
_cell.angle_gamma   90.00
#
_symmetry.space_group_name_H-M   'P 1'
#
loop_
_entity.id
_entity.type
_entity.pdbx_description
1 polymer ?
#
loop_
_entity_poly.entity_id
_entity_poly.type
_entity_poly.pdbx_seq_one_letter_code
_entity_poly.pdbx_strand_id
1 'polypeptide(L)'
;MEHERFIARRRARFDGIDGKVNIPYGTALTCQDGFLMHKNQRVCAVGSQNALDYFVQDDDGAGDLRGKLVDSIQRCLERRDAAYQTRWDKVWSSALCQRYRRPESDDHWLWARAFYDAPVIDLRAIATLVQLPVK
;
A
#
# COMPACT_ATOMS: atom_id res chain seq x y z
N MET A 1 0.72 -14.40 3.64
CA MET A 1 0.04 -15.08 2.53
C MET A 1 0.60 -14.48 1.27
N GLU A 2 1.08 -15.31 0.36
CA GLU A 2 1.47 -14.83 -0.96
C GLU A 2 0.19 -14.67 -1.78
N HIS A 3 -0.03 -13.45 -2.27
CA HIS A 3 -1.18 -13.14 -3.12
C HIS A 3 -0.86 -13.53 -4.56
N GLU A 4 -1.84 -14.03 -5.30
CA GLU A 4 -1.64 -14.48 -6.69
C GLU A 4 -1.88 -13.36 -7.69
N ARG A 5 -2.82 -12.46 -7.38
CA ARG A 5 -3.24 -11.36 -8.25
C ARG A 5 -2.96 -10.02 -7.60
N PHE A 6 -2.51 -9.09 -8.43
CA PHE A 6 -2.23 -7.72 -8.05
C PHE A 6 -2.82 -6.77 -9.08
N ILE A 7 -3.02 -5.52 -8.64
CA ILE A 7 -3.44 -4.43 -9.52
C ILE A 7 -2.55 -3.21 -9.33
N ALA A 8 -2.29 -2.49 -10.43
CA ALA A 8 -1.63 -1.20 -10.39
C ALA A 8 -2.56 -0.13 -9.78
N ARG A 9 -2.30 0.29 -8.53
CA ARG A 9 -3.08 1.36 -7.86
C ARG A 9 -2.74 2.77 -8.35
N ARG A 10 -1.66 2.92 -9.11
CA ARG A 10 -1.24 4.15 -9.80
C ARG A 10 -0.40 3.78 -11.02
N ARG A 11 -0.12 4.73 -11.91
CA ARG A 11 0.73 4.46 -13.07
C ARG A 11 2.15 4.10 -12.59
N ALA A 12 2.62 2.91 -12.94
CA ALA A 12 3.94 2.44 -12.56
C ALA A 12 4.98 2.79 -13.62
N ARG A 13 5.97 3.60 -13.23
CA ARG A 13 7.10 4.00 -14.08
C ARG A 13 8.40 3.91 -13.28
N PHE A 14 9.22 2.91 -13.59
CA PHE A 14 10.51 2.68 -12.94
C PHE A 14 11.36 1.70 -13.76
N ASP A 15 12.62 1.54 -13.40
CA ASP A 15 13.49 0.50 -13.94
C ASP A 15 13.19 -0.82 -13.22
N GLY A 16 12.53 -1.75 -13.94
CA GLY A 16 12.16 -3.07 -13.42
C GLY A 16 13.23 -4.12 -13.67
N ILE A 17 12.90 -5.37 -13.33
CA ILE A 17 13.85 -6.49 -13.43
C ILE A 17 14.20 -6.80 -14.90
N ASP A 18 13.19 -6.92 -15.76
CA ASP A 18 13.39 -7.23 -17.19
C ASP A 18 13.39 -5.98 -18.08
N GLY A 19 13.59 -4.79 -17.49
CA GLY A 19 13.70 -3.52 -18.21
C GLY A 19 12.72 -2.44 -17.74
N LYS A 20 12.55 -1.39 -18.55
CA LYS A 20 11.72 -0.24 -18.19
C LYS A 20 10.25 -0.62 -18.04
N VAL A 21 9.68 -0.34 -16.88
CA VAL A 21 8.28 -0.57 -16.56
C VAL A 21 7.47 0.68 -16.90
N ASN A 22 6.36 0.48 -17.62
CA ASN A 22 5.37 1.53 -17.87
C ASN A 22 3.96 0.92 -17.87
N ILE A 23 3.43 0.67 -16.68
CA ILE A 23 2.16 -0.03 -16.48
C ILE A 23 1.06 0.99 -16.15
N PRO A 24 -0.04 1.05 -16.93
CA PRO A 24 -1.18 1.91 -16.62
C PRO A 24 -1.86 1.56 -15.28
N TYR A 25 -2.52 2.54 -14.67
CA TYR A 25 -3.45 2.31 -13.56
C TYR A 25 -4.48 1.23 -13.91
N GLY A 26 -4.85 0.42 -12.93
CA GLY A 26 -5.87 -0.63 -13.07
C GLY A 26 -5.40 -1.87 -13.82
N THR A 27 -4.14 -1.91 -14.29
CA THR A 27 -3.60 -3.10 -14.94
C THR A 27 -3.45 -4.22 -13.93
N ALA A 28 -3.94 -5.41 -14.28
CA ALA A 28 -3.74 -6.63 -13.50
C ALA A 28 -2.34 -7.22 -13.71
N LEU A 29 -1.80 -7.80 -12.67
CA LEU A 29 -0.52 -8.50 -12.63
C LEU A 29 -0.70 -9.82 -11.89
N THR A 30 0.17 -10.79 -12.19
CA THR A 30 0.22 -12.07 -11.47
C THR A 30 1.48 -12.16 -10.65
N CYS A 31 1.44 -12.85 -9.52
CA CYS A 31 2.62 -13.24 -8.77
C CYS A 31 3.12 -14.60 -9.27
N GLN A 32 4.41 -14.71 -9.58
CA GLN A 32 5.08 -15.97 -9.91
C GLN A 32 6.46 -15.96 -9.27
N ASP A 33 6.77 -16.99 -8.48
CA ASP A 33 8.08 -17.17 -7.80
C ASP A 33 8.56 -15.91 -7.03
N GLY A 34 7.62 -15.20 -6.37
CA GLY A 34 7.91 -13.98 -5.61
C GLY A 34 8.08 -12.71 -6.45
N PHE A 35 7.82 -12.77 -7.76
CA PHE A 35 7.86 -11.64 -8.69
C PHE A 35 6.47 -11.26 -9.20
N LEU A 36 6.24 -9.96 -9.32
CA LEU A 36 5.11 -9.43 -10.07
C LEU A 36 5.42 -9.53 -11.57
N MET A 37 4.50 -10.14 -12.30
CA MET A 37 4.61 -10.44 -13.73
C MET A 37 3.57 -9.63 -14.51
N HIS A 38 4.00 -9.10 -15.66
CA HIS A 38 3.11 -8.47 -16.63
C HIS A 38 3.59 -8.80 -18.04
N LYS A 39 2.72 -9.38 -18.88
CA LYS A 39 3.05 -9.83 -20.25
C LYS A 39 4.30 -10.74 -20.30
N ASN A 40 4.38 -11.71 -19.39
CA ASN A 40 5.50 -12.64 -19.23
C ASN A 40 6.86 -11.98 -18.92
N GLN A 41 6.86 -10.74 -18.43
CA GLN A 41 8.07 -10.05 -17.98
C GLN A 41 8.01 -9.80 -16.47
N ARG A 42 9.14 -9.98 -15.79
CA ARG A 42 9.31 -9.64 -14.38
C ARG A 42 9.36 -8.13 -14.22
N VAL A 43 8.41 -7.62 -13.46
CA VAL A 43 8.25 -6.20 -13.15
C VAL A 43 9.15 -5.86 -11.94
N CYS A 44 8.88 -6.48 -10.79
CA CYS A 44 9.64 -6.30 -9.55
C CYS A 44 9.32 -7.43 -8.56
N ALA A 45 10.15 -7.61 -7.53
CA ALA A 45 9.84 -8.55 -6.44
C ALA A 45 8.67 -8.03 -5.59
N VAL A 46 7.78 -8.92 -5.12
CA VAL A 46 6.57 -8.56 -4.33
C VAL A 46 6.91 -7.79 -3.04
N GLY A 47 8.05 -8.08 -2.42
CA GLY A 47 8.52 -7.38 -1.22
C GLY A 47 9.21 -6.02 -1.47
N SER A 48 9.48 -5.67 -2.73
CA SER A 48 10.27 -4.49 -3.08
C SER A 48 9.55 -3.17 -2.81
N GLN A 49 10.32 -2.07 -2.71
CA GLN A 49 9.74 -0.73 -2.61
C GLN A 49 8.86 -0.38 -3.81
N ASN A 50 9.28 -0.75 -5.03
CA ASN A 50 8.45 -0.61 -6.24
C ASN A 50 7.11 -1.35 -6.10
N ALA A 51 7.11 -2.55 -5.51
CA ALA A 51 5.87 -3.26 -5.25
C ALA A 51 4.97 -2.51 -4.24
N LEU A 52 5.55 -1.89 -3.20
CA LEU A 52 4.78 -1.12 -2.20
C LEU A 52 4.18 0.12 -2.84
N ASP A 53 4.97 0.83 -3.65
CA ASP A 53 4.62 2.12 -4.23
C ASP A 53 3.53 2.03 -5.30
N TYR A 54 3.47 0.94 -6.05
CA TYR A 54 2.66 0.86 -7.27
C TYR A 54 1.56 -0.18 -7.25
N PHE A 55 1.65 -1.23 -6.43
CA PHE A 55 0.78 -2.40 -6.53
C PHE A 55 0.17 -2.79 -5.18
N VAL A 56 -1.02 -3.36 -5.24
CA VAL A 56 -1.75 -3.94 -4.11
C VAL A 56 -2.37 -5.26 -4.55
N GLN A 57 -2.59 -6.17 -3.60
CA GLN A 57 -3.26 -7.44 -3.91
C GLN A 57 -4.71 -7.25 -4.38
N ASP A 58 -5.16 -8.16 -5.24
CA ASP A 58 -6.48 -8.17 -5.88
C ASP A 58 -7.11 -9.58 -5.91
N ASP A 59 -6.74 -10.45 -4.97
CA ASP A 59 -7.26 -11.82 -4.93
C ASP A 59 -8.77 -11.86 -4.67
N ASP A 60 -9.29 -10.89 -3.91
CA ASP A 60 -10.71 -10.73 -3.61
C ASP A 60 -11.45 -9.81 -4.60
N GLY A 61 -10.78 -9.35 -5.67
CA GLY A 61 -11.34 -8.43 -6.66
C GLY A 61 -11.57 -7.00 -6.14
N ALA A 62 -11.04 -6.67 -4.95
CA ALA A 62 -11.21 -5.36 -4.33
C ALA A 62 -9.97 -4.45 -4.48
N GLY A 63 -9.02 -4.80 -5.34
CA GLY A 63 -7.74 -4.11 -5.50
C GLY A 63 -7.87 -2.62 -5.87
N ASP A 64 -8.86 -2.24 -6.69
CA ASP A 64 -9.13 -0.83 -7.03
C ASP A 64 -9.50 -0.01 -5.78
N LEU A 65 -10.45 -0.50 -4.99
CA LEU A 65 -10.87 0.15 -3.74
C LEU A 65 -9.74 0.15 -2.70
N ARG A 66 -9.01 -0.97 -2.59
CA ARG A 66 -7.84 -1.12 -1.71
C ARG A 66 -6.77 -0.07 -2.04
N GLY A 67 -6.42 0.05 -3.32
CA GLY A 67 -5.47 1.05 -3.81
C GLY A 67 -5.90 2.48 -3.49
N LYS A 68 -7.18 2.82 -3.73
CA LYS A 68 -7.74 4.14 -3.40
C LYS A 68 -7.67 4.46 -1.90
N LEU A 69 -7.95 3.49 -1.03
CA LEU A 69 -7.88 3.65 0.42
C LEU A 69 -6.44 3.84 0.88
N VAL A 70 -5.51 3.01 0.41
CA VAL A 70 -4.07 3.16 0.67
C VAL A 70 -3.60 4.56 0.27
N ASP A 71 -3.92 5.00 -0.95
CA ASP A 71 -3.58 6.34 -1.44
C ASP A 71 -4.20 7.46 -0.61
N SER A 72 -5.43 7.28 -0.14
CA SER A 72 -6.13 8.27 0.69
C SER A 72 -5.48 8.39 2.07
N ILE A 73 -5.16 7.26 2.71
CA ILE A 73 -4.50 7.22 4.02
C ILE A 73 -3.12 7.87 3.93
N GLN A 74 -2.30 7.48 2.94
CA GLN A 74 -0.97 8.05 2.74
C GLN A 74 -1.02 9.57 2.55
N ARG A 75 -1.86 10.06 1.62
CA ARG A 75 -2.03 11.51 1.39
C ARG A 75 -2.51 12.26 2.62
N CYS A 76 -3.41 11.65 3.41
CA CYS A 76 -3.91 12.27 4.63
C CYS A 76 -2.79 12.44 5.67
N LEU A 77 -1.96 11.41 5.86
CA LEU A 77 -0.84 11.41 6.82
C LEU A 77 0.32 12.29 6.37
N GLU A 78 0.59 12.39 5.07
CA GLU A 78 1.68 13.19 4.52
C GLU A 78 1.41 14.70 4.58
N ARG A 79 0.13 15.11 4.55
CA ARG A 79 -0.26 16.51 4.56
C ARG A 79 0.33 17.26 5.77
N ARG A 80 1.12 18.29 5.51
CA ARG A 80 1.77 19.12 6.53
C ARG A 80 0.89 20.33 6.88
N ASP A 81 -0.02 20.13 7.83
CA ASP A 81 -0.89 21.18 8.38
C ASP A 81 -0.91 21.15 9.92
N ALA A 82 -1.71 22.02 10.55
CA ALA A 82 -1.79 22.12 12.00
C ALA A 82 -2.21 20.81 12.71
N ALA A 83 -2.87 19.88 12.01
CA ALA A 83 -3.29 18.60 12.54
C ALA A 83 -2.34 17.45 12.16
N TYR A 84 -1.17 17.74 11.57
CA TYR A 84 -0.18 16.74 11.15
C TYR A 84 0.21 15.79 12.28
N GLN A 85 0.67 16.32 13.41
CA GLN A 85 1.11 15.49 14.53
C GLN A 85 -0.06 14.67 15.08
N THR A 86 -1.23 15.28 15.27
CA THR A 86 -2.42 14.59 15.79
C THR A 86 -2.87 13.41 14.92
N ARG A 87 -2.73 13.49 13.59
CA ARG A 87 -3.02 12.35 12.71
C ARG A 87 -2.04 11.20 12.94
N TRP A 88 -0.76 11.50 13.11
CA TRP A 88 0.24 10.49 13.43
C TRP A 88 0.03 9.90 14.83
N ASP A 89 -0.26 10.72 15.84
CA ASP A 89 -0.53 10.25 17.21
C ASP A 89 -1.67 9.21 17.22
N LYS A 90 -2.75 9.47 16.47
CA LYS A 90 -3.84 8.50 16.29
C LYS A 90 -3.37 7.17 15.69
N VAL A 91 -2.48 7.21 14.69
CA VAL A 91 -1.90 6.00 14.07
C VAL A 91 -1.04 5.24 15.09
N TRP A 92 -0.18 5.95 15.81
CA TRP A 92 0.69 5.38 16.84
C TRP A 92 -0.10 4.72 17.97
N SER A 93 -1.18 5.33 18.45
CA SER A 93 -2.01 4.79 19.54
C SER A 93 -2.98 3.69 19.10
N SER A 94 -3.18 3.48 17.81
CA SER A 94 -4.19 2.53 17.30
C SER A 94 -3.66 1.10 17.28
N ALA A 95 -4.26 0.22 18.08
CA ALA A 95 -4.00 -1.22 18.06
C ALA A 95 -4.24 -1.86 16.68
N LEU A 96 -5.15 -1.30 15.87
CA LEU A 96 -5.36 -1.74 14.49
C LEU A 96 -4.15 -1.38 13.62
N CYS A 97 -3.69 -0.13 13.68
CA CYS A 97 -2.55 0.33 12.89
C CYS A 97 -1.25 -0.40 13.24
N GLN A 98 -1.05 -0.71 14.53
CA GLN A 98 0.14 -1.42 15.02
C GLN A 98 0.32 -2.80 14.37
N ARG A 99 -0.76 -3.47 13.93
CA ARG A 99 -0.70 -4.74 13.19
C ARG A 99 0.00 -4.61 11.83
N TYR A 100 0.07 -3.41 11.29
CA TYR A 100 0.63 -3.12 9.96
C TYR A 100 1.92 -2.30 10.03
N ARG A 101 2.45 -2.06 11.22
CA ARG A 101 3.72 -1.35 11.41
C ARG A 101 4.88 -2.32 11.17
N ARG A 102 5.98 -1.84 10.59
CA ARG A 102 7.24 -2.59 10.57
C ARG A 102 7.88 -2.54 11.97
N PRO A 103 8.23 -3.69 12.57
CA PRO A 103 8.81 -3.74 13.90
C PRO A 103 10.25 -3.22 13.95
N GLU A 104 10.98 -3.21 12.82
CA GLU A 104 12.39 -2.85 12.75
C GLU A 104 12.68 -1.33 12.82
N SER A 105 11.64 -0.49 12.90
CA SER A 105 11.78 0.97 12.96
C SER A 105 11.05 1.52 14.17
N ASP A 106 11.79 1.71 15.27
CA ASP A 106 11.25 2.17 16.55
C ASP A 106 10.91 3.67 16.53
N ASP A 107 11.74 4.47 15.87
CA ASP A 107 11.63 5.94 15.87
C ASP A 107 10.76 6.50 14.73
N HIS A 108 10.51 5.70 13.70
CA HIS A 108 9.77 6.13 12.51
C HIS A 108 8.67 5.15 12.14
N TRP A 109 7.49 5.68 11.84
CA TRP A 109 6.41 4.83 11.36
C TRP A 109 6.64 4.42 9.92
N LEU A 110 6.80 3.12 9.69
CA LEU A 110 6.83 2.52 8.36
C LEU A 110 5.73 1.48 8.24
N TRP A 111 4.93 1.59 7.19
CA TRP A 111 3.93 0.58 6.84
C TRP A 111 4.62 -0.68 6.31
N ALA A 112 4.28 -1.84 6.88
CA ALA A 112 4.68 -3.15 6.37
C ALA A 112 3.89 -3.49 5.10
N ARG A 113 4.35 -4.49 4.33
CA ARG A 113 3.61 -5.03 3.18
C ARG A 113 2.15 -5.34 3.52
N ALA A 114 1.91 -5.88 4.72
CA ALA A 114 0.59 -6.20 5.22
C ALA A 114 -0.39 -5.01 5.21
N PHE A 115 0.06 -3.76 5.28
CA PHE A 115 -0.79 -2.58 5.11
C PHE A 115 -1.37 -2.48 3.69
N TYR A 116 -0.53 -2.66 2.68
CA TYR A 116 -0.90 -2.55 1.27
C TYR A 116 -1.81 -3.70 0.83
N ASP A 117 -1.67 -4.84 1.51
CA ASP A 117 -2.46 -6.05 1.31
C ASP A 117 -3.60 -6.19 2.33
N ALA A 118 -3.81 -5.18 3.19
CA ALA A 118 -4.75 -5.25 4.29
C ALA A 118 -6.20 -5.38 3.79
N PRO A 119 -7.05 -6.17 4.47
CA PRO A 119 -8.47 -6.25 4.17
C PRO A 119 -9.10 -4.86 4.04
N VAL A 120 -10.01 -4.71 3.08
CA VAL A 120 -10.69 -3.42 2.82
C VAL A 120 -11.37 -2.86 4.07
N ILE A 121 -11.91 -3.71 4.94
CA ILE A 121 -12.54 -3.29 6.20
C ILE A 121 -11.55 -2.56 7.12
N ASP A 122 -10.33 -3.07 7.24
CA ASP A 122 -9.29 -2.47 8.07
C ASP A 122 -8.80 -1.16 7.46
N LEU A 123 -8.61 -1.12 6.13
CA LEU A 123 -8.26 0.11 5.43
C LEU A 123 -9.34 1.20 5.58
N ARG A 124 -10.63 0.83 5.56
CA ARG A 124 -11.72 1.79 5.83
C ARG A 124 -11.69 2.31 7.26
N ALA A 125 -11.40 1.46 8.24
CA ALA A 125 -11.28 1.85 9.63
C ALA A 125 -10.07 2.79 9.85
N ILE A 126 -8.93 2.50 9.23
CA ILE A 126 -7.73 3.35 9.28
C ILE A 126 -8.00 4.69 8.56
N ALA A 127 -8.61 4.67 7.38
CA ALA A 127 -8.98 5.88 6.65
C ALA A 127 -9.90 6.78 7.50
N THR A 128 -10.89 6.19 8.16
CA THR A 128 -11.76 6.91 9.11
C THR A 128 -10.95 7.51 10.24
N LEU A 129 -10.11 6.72 10.90
CA LEU A 129 -9.26 7.15 12.02
C LEU A 129 -8.42 8.40 11.69
N VAL A 130 -7.74 8.40 10.54
CA VAL A 130 -6.83 9.49 10.15
C VAL A 130 -7.57 10.74 9.67
N GLN A 131 -8.82 10.59 9.20
CA GLN A 131 -9.66 11.69 8.72
C GLN A 131 -10.54 12.31 9.80
N LEU A 132 -10.72 11.65 10.95
CA LEU A 132 -11.51 12.19 12.06
C LEU A 132 -10.97 13.57 12.49
N PRO A 133 -11.84 14.57 12.69
CA PRO A 133 -11.41 15.87 13.20
C PRO A 133 -10.76 15.74 14.58
N VAL A 134 -9.94 16.71 14.94
CA VAL A 134 -9.44 16.87 16.31
C VAL A 134 -10.60 17.45 17.12
N LYS A 135 -10.91 16.83 18.26
CA LYS A 135 -11.90 17.35 19.22
C LYS A 135 -11.29 18.47 20.04
#